data_AF-A0A3C1RAG0-F1
#
_entry.id   AF-A0A3C1RAG0-F1
#
_cell.length_a   1.000
_cell.length_b   1.000
_cell.length_c   1.000
_cell.angle_alpha   90.00
_cell.angle_beta   90.00
_cell.angle_gamma   90.00
#
_symmetry.space_group_name_H-M   'P 1'
#
loop_
_entity.id
_entity.type
_entity.pdbx_description
1 polymer ?
#
loop_
_entity_poly.entity_id
_entity_poly.type
_entity_poly.pdbx_seq_one_letter_code
_entity_poly.pdbx_strand_id
1 'polypeptide(L)'
;MVKIRQMEQIIQQKHTYNELFSEIENYSFHISTDPLIRYLRDRRLNISLSYLQKIYGNKITGFSVLIVCGGVGGEAIFFKRNNFNNVLNSDLSDEAAITSKTLDKTLHTDIVNAENLPYNNNSFDIVIVQDGLHHLPRR
;
A
#
# COMPACT_ATOMS: atom_id res chain seq x y z
N MET A 1 2.90 -32.09 0.23
CA MET A 1 1.52 -31.65 -0.11
C MET A 1 1.22 -30.21 0.33
N VAL A 2 1.47 -29.81 1.59
CA VAL A 2 1.12 -28.46 2.10
C VAL A 2 1.75 -27.30 1.30
N LYS A 3 3.05 -27.38 0.97
CA LYS A 3 3.75 -26.31 0.22
C LYS A 3 3.25 -26.10 -1.21
N ILE A 4 2.80 -27.17 -1.89
CA ILE A 4 2.29 -27.09 -3.26
C ILE A 4 0.98 -26.31 -3.28
N ARG A 5 0.07 -26.63 -2.37
CA ARG A 5 -1.24 -25.99 -2.25
C ARG A 5 -1.14 -24.51 -1.88
N GLN A 6 -0.17 -24.14 -1.04
CA GLN A 6 0.10 -22.74 -0.70
C GLN A 6 0.63 -21.97 -1.91
N MET A 7 1.50 -22.58 -2.71
CA MET A 7 2.04 -21.96 -3.92
C MET A 7 0.95 -21.74 -4.99
N GLU A 8 0.07 -22.73 -5.19
CA GLU A 8 -1.10 -22.59 -6.07
C GLU A 8 -2.03 -21.46 -5.62
N GLN A 9 -2.27 -21.33 -4.31
CA GLN A 9 -3.08 -20.25 -3.75
C GLN A 9 -2.49 -18.86 -4.03
N ILE A 10 -1.18 -18.70 -3.82
CA ILE A 10 -0.47 -17.44 -4.10
C ILE A 10 -0.55 -17.09 -5.59
N ILE A 11 -0.36 -18.07 -6.48
CA ILE A 11 -0.48 -17.88 -7.93
C ILE A 11 -1.90 -17.42 -8.30
N GLN A 12 -2.93 -18.08 -7.76
CA GLN A 12 -4.31 -17.73 -8.04
C GLN A 12 -4.67 -16.34 -7.52
N GLN A 13 -4.22 -16.01 -6.30
CA GLN A 13 -4.42 -14.69 -5.72
C GLN A 13 -3.78 -13.61 -6.60
N LYS A 14 -2.52 -13.82 -7.00
CA LYS A 14 -1.81 -12.90 -7.87
C LYS A 14 -2.55 -12.67 -9.20
N HIS A 15 -3.03 -13.75 -9.83
CA HIS A 15 -3.83 -13.66 -11.06
C HIS A 15 -5.09 -12.80 -10.87
N THR A 16 -5.86 -13.07 -9.82
CA THR A 16 -7.11 -12.34 -9.54
C THR A 16 -6.86 -10.84 -9.32
N TYR A 17 -5.80 -10.47 -8.60
CA TYR A 17 -5.48 -9.06 -8.43
C TYR A 17 -4.93 -8.41 -9.70
N ASN A 18 -4.17 -9.14 -10.52
CA ASN A 18 -3.75 -8.61 -11.80
C ASN A 18 -4.95 -8.25 -12.69
N GLU A 19 -5.95 -9.13 -12.77
CA GLU A 19 -7.20 -8.83 -13.47
C GLU A 19 -7.91 -7.61 -12.89
N LEU A 20 -8.07 -7.56 -11.56
CA LEU A 20 -8.74 -6.47 -10.86
C LEU A 20 -8.06 -5.11 -11.10
N PHE A 21 -6.72 -5.06 -11.07
CA PHE A 21 -5.95 -3.83 -11.19
C PHE A 21 -5.62 -3.41 -12.63
N SER A 22 -6.03 -4.19 -13.63
CA SER A 22 -5.78 -3.90 -15.04
C SER A 22 -6.55 -2.67 -15.55
N GLU A 23 -7.68 -2.32 -14.91
CA GLU A 23 -8.54 -1.21 -15.29
C GLU A 23 -8.24 0.06 -14.47
N ILE A 24 -7.31 0.88 -14.93
CA ILE A 24 -6.82 2.10 -14.23
C ILE A 24 -7.95 3.08 -13.86
N GLU A 25 -8.99 3.21 -14.70
CA GLU A 25 -10.09 4.16 -14.49
C GLU A 25 -10.81 3.92 -13.15
N ASN A 26 -10.93 2.66 -12.75
CA ASN A 26 -11.53 2.23 -11.49
C ASN A 26 -10.75 2.73 -10.26
N TYR A 27 -9.50 3.16 -10.44
CA TYR A 27 -8.57 3.58 -9.40
C TYR A 27 -8.22 5.07 -9.43
N SER A 28 -8.80 5.83 -10.36
CA SER A 28 -8.62 7.28 -10.48
C SER A 28 -8.98 8.04 -9.20
N PHE A 29 -9.85 7.47 -8.34
CA PHE A 29 -10.20 8.06 -7.04
C PHE A 29 -9.01 8.20 -6.09
N HIS A 30 -7.92 7.46 -6.28
CA HIS A 30 -6.68 7.62 -5.50
C HIS A 30 -5.95 8.94 -5.80
N ILE A 31 -6.13 9.49 -7.00
CA ILE A 31 -5.54 10.77 -7.39
C ILE A 31 -6.55 11.92 -7.39
N SER A 32 -7.84 11.62 -7.22
CA SER A 32 -8.93 12.60 -7.20
C SER A 32 -8.65 13.81 -6.30
N THR A 33 -9.10 14.97 -6.75
CA THR A 33 -9.08 16.24 -6.01
C THR A 33 -10.39 16.48 -5.25
N ASP A 34 -11.41 15.64 -5.45
CA ASP A 34 -12.69 15.76 -4.75
C ASP A 34 -12.51 15.62 -3.22
N PRO A 35 -12.94 16.62 -2.41
CA PRO A 35 -12.74 16.60 -0.98
C PRO A 35 -13.45 15.46 -0.24
N LEU A 36 -14.64 15.06 -0.68
CA LEU A 36 -15.42 13.99 -0.04
C LEU A 36 -14.77 12.63 -0.29
N ILE A 37 -14.39 12.35 -1.54
CA ILE A 37 -13.70 11.11 -1.91
C ILE A 37 -12.39 10.98 -1.13
N ARG A 38 -11.61 12.06 -1.07
CA ARG A 38 -10.38 12.11 -0.26
C ARG A 38 -10.66 11.89 1.21
N TYR A 39 -11.68 12.55 1.77
CA TYR A 39 -12.03 12.37 3.18
C TYR A 39 -12.37 10.91 3.50
N LEU A 40 -13.24 10.28 2.71
CA LEU A 40 -13.67 8.89 2.93
C LEU A 40 -12.48 7.92 2.89
N ARG A 41 -11.54 8.14 1.98
CA ARG A 41 -10.32 7.33 1.85
C ARG A 41 -9.31 7.59 2.96
N ASP A 42 -9.02 8.86 3.23
CA ASP A 42 -7.86 9.28 4.03
C ASP A 42 -8.19 9.47 5.52
N ARG A 43 -9.46 9.44 5.94
CA ARG A 43 -9.85 9.78 7.33
C ARG A 43 -9.06 9.00 8.38
N ARG A 44 -8.91 7.67 8.21
CA ARG A 44 -8.18 6.82 9.17
C ARG A 44 -6.71 7.21 9.25
N LEU A 45 -6.08 7.46 8.10
CA LEU A 45 -4.67 7.85 8.01
C LEU A 45 -4.42 9.25 8.59
N ASN A 46 -5.30 10.21 8.32
CA ASN A 46 -5.24 11.57 8.89
C ASN A 46 -5.30 11.55 10.42
N ILE A 47 -6.17 10.72 10.99
CA ILE A 47 -6.25 10.57 12.45
C ILE A 47 -4.92 10.04 12.98
N SER A 48 -4.39 8.96 12.41
CA SER A 48 -3.09 8.40 12.82
C SER A 48 -1.94 9.40 12.69
N LEU A 49 -1.84 10.12 11.57
CA LEU A 49 -0.83 11.16 11.38
C LEU A 49 -0.95 12.27 12.41
N SER A 50 -2.17 12.71 12.75
CA SER A 50 -2.37 13.75 13.76
C SER A 50 -1.85 13.34 15.15
N TYR A 51 -1.96 12.05 15.50
CA TYR A 51 -1.39 11.53 16.74
C TYR A 51 0.14 11.47 16.69
N LEU A 52 0.72 10.98 15.60
CA LEU A 52 2.18 10.94 15.42
C LEU A 52 2.78 12.34 15.44
N GLN A 53 2.13 13.31 14.81
CA GLN A 53 2.60 14.69 14.77
C GLN A 53 2.57 15.35 16.15
N LYS A 54 1.63 14.99 17.03
CA LYS A 54 1.64 15.47 18.43
C LYS A 54 2.84 14.96 19.22
N ILE A 55 3.32 13.75 18.91
CA ILE A 55 4.42 13.09 19.64
C ILE A 55 5.78 13.53 19.09
N TYR A 56 5.92 13.54 17.76
CA TYR A 56 7.21 13.71 17.09
C TYR A 56 7.35 15.05 16.34
N GLY A 57 6.27 15.84 16.27
CA GLY A 57 6.24 17.11 15.53
C GLY A 57 6.49 16.91 14.04
N ASN A 58 7.18 17.87 13.43
CA ASN A 58 7.51 17.83 11.99
C ASN A 58 8.56 16.78 11.62
N LYS A 59 9.16 16.08 12.60
CA LYS A 59 10.17 15.04 12.31
C LYS A 59 9.55 13.82 11.60
N ILE A 60 8.24 13.64 11.69
CA ILE A 60 7.55 12.49 11.08
C ILE A 60 7.74 12.43 9.56
N THR A 61 7.92 13.56 8.86
CA THR A 61 8.08 13.56 7.40
C THR A 61 9.40 12.94 6.94
N GLY A 62 10.37 12.79 7.86
CA GLY A 62 11.60 12.04 7.64
C GLY A 62 11.46 10.53 7.88
N PHE A 63 10.31 10.06 8.37
CA PHE A 63 10.08 8.64 8.64
C PHE A 63 9.96 7.85 7.34
N SER A 64 10.46 6.62 7.41
CA SER A 64 10.29 5.59 6.41
C SER A 64 8.94 4.89 6.57
N VAL A 65 8.21 4.76 5.47
CA VAL A 65 6.84 4.22 5.47
C VAL A 65 6.77 3.01 4.53
N LEU A 66 6.29 1.88 5.04
CA LEU A 66 5.92 0.71 4.25
C LEU A 66 4.40 0.59 4.20
N ILE A 67 3.85 0.51 3.00
CA ILE A 67 2.46 0.11 2.77
C ILE A 67 2.46 -1.37 2.35
N VAL A 68 1.79 -2.22 3.13
CA VAL A 68 1.66 -3.66 2.85
C VAL A 68 0.28 -3.93 2.26
N CYS A 69 0.24 -4.74 1.20
CA CYS A 69 -0.97 -4.96 0.39
C CYS A 69 -1.56 -3.63 -0.10
N GLY A 70 -0.69 -2.74 -0.58
CA GLY A 70 -1.06 -1.37 -0.91
C GLY A 70 -1.74 -1.20 -2.27
N GLY A 71 -1.93 -2.29 -3.02
CA GLY A 71 -2.53 -2.30 -4.35
C GLY A 71 -1.89 -1.22 -5.24
N VAL A 72 -2.76 -0.43 -5.87
CA VAL A 72 -2.38 0.66 -6.78
C VAL A 72 -1.73 1.87 -6.09
N GLY A 73 -1.46 1.83 -4.78
CA GLY A 73 -0.65 2.81 -4.07
C GLY A 73 -1.41 3.99 -3.48
N GLY A 74 -2.70 3.85 -3.18
CA GLY A 74 -3.53 4.91 -2.61
C GLY A 74 -2.99 5.54 -1.34
N GLU A 75 -2.67 4.71 -0.37
CA GLU A 75 -2.06 5.08 0.91
C GLU A 75 -0.66 5.67 0.67
N ALA A 76 0.12 5.12 -0.26
CA ALA A 76 1.45 5.63 -0.57
C ALA A 76 1.39 7.06 -1.16
N ILE A 77 0.45 7.32 -2.07
CA ILE A 77 0.16 8.66 -2.60
C ILE A 77 -0.24 9.60 -1.46
N PHE A 78 -1.08 9.13 -0.53
CA PHE A 78 -1.46 9.92 0.63
C PHE A 78 -0.24 10.35 1.45
N PHE A 79 0.69 9.45 1.78
CA PHE A 79 1.90 9.81 2.53
C PHE A 79 2.83 10.75 1.74
N LYS A 80 3.03 10.51 0.44
CA LYS A 80 3.80 11.42 -0.43
C LYS A 80 3.21 12.83 -0.45
N ARG A 81 1.87 12.96 -0.57
CA ARG A 81 1.15 14.26 -0.51
C ARG A 81 1.27 14.94 0.87
N ASN A 82 1.60 14.21 1.92
CA ASN A 82 1.88 14.73 3.26
C ASN A 82 3.39 14.89 3.52
N ASN A 83 4.20 15.06 2.47
CA ASN A 83 5.64 15.35 2.51
C ASN A 83 6.52 14.23 3.07
N PHE A 84 6.03 12.99 3.14
CA PHE A 84 6.90 11.85 3.44
C PHE A 84 7.73 11.52 2.21
N ASN A 85 9.05 11.58 2.33
CA ASN A 85 9.94 11.37 1.19
C ASN A 85 10.26 9.88 0.97
N ASN A 86 10.31 9.10 2.05
CA ASN A 86 10.65 7.68 2.03
C ASN A 86 9.39 6.82 2.22
N VAL A 87 8.71 6.54 1.10
CA VAL A 87 7.47 5.74 1.09
C VAL A 87 7.64 4.61 0.08
N LEU A 88 7.50 3.38 0.56
CA LEU A 88 7.50 2.17 -0.24
C LEU A 88 6.09 1.58 -0.24
N ASN A 89 5.51 1.45 -1.43
CA ASN A 89 4.30 0.66 -1.64
C ASN A 89 4.68 -0.80 -1.89
N SER A 90 3.84 -1.75 -1.48
CA SER A 90 4.12 -3.15 -1.75
C SER A 90 2.84 -3.95 -1.95
N ASP A 91 2.82 -4.81 -2.95
CA ASP A 91 1.66 -5.64 -3.30
C ASP A 91 2.09 -6.94 -3.98
N LEU A 92 1.23 -7.95 -4.01
CA LEU A 92 1.51 -9.22 -4.70
C LEU A 92 1.35 -9.09 -6.22
N SER A 93 0.55 -8.14 -6.68
CA SER A 93 0.18 -7.95 -8.09
C SER A 93 1.21 -7.14 -8.87
N ASP A 94 1.54 -7.60 -10.08
CA ASP A 94 2.36 -6.83 -11.02
C ASP A 94 1.58 -5.61 -11.52
N GLU A 95 0.28 -5.78 -11.77
CA GLU A 95 -0.57 -4.75 -12.37
C GLU A 95 -0.86 -3.64 -11.36
N ALA A 96 -0.91 -3.95 -10.06
CA ALA A 96 -0.89 -2.96 -8.99
C ALA A 96 0.33 -2.04 -9.11
N ALA A 97 1.53 -2.61 -9.34
CA ALA A 97 2.74 -1.83 -9.50
C ALA A 97 2.71 -0.97 -10.77
N ILE A 98 2.27 -1.53 -11.90
CA ILE A 98 2.11 -0.80 -13.17
C ILE A 98 1.12 0.37 -13.03
N THR A 99 -0.06 0.09 -12.48
CA THR A 99 -1.12 1.09 -12.26
C THR A 99 -0.66 2.15 -11.28
N SER A 100 0.03 1.79 -10.18
CA SER A 100 0.59 2.74 -9.22
C SER A 100 1.53 3.76 -9.88
N LYS A 101 2.42 3.27 -10.77
CA LYS A 101 3.38 4.10 -11.49
C LYS A 101 2.71 5.00 -12.54
N THR A 102 1.57 4.56 -13.07
CA THR A 102 0.76 5.36 -13.99
C THR A 102 0.03 6.48 -13.25
N LEU A 103 -0.51 6.19 -12.06
CA LEU A 103 -1.16 7.18 -11.19
C LEU A 103 -0.19 8.21 -10.63
N ASP A 104 1.01 7.78 -10.23
CA ASP A 104 2.09 8.66 -9.76
C ASP A 104 3.46 8.05 -10.09
N LYS A 105 4.18 8.67 -11.02
CA LYS A 105 5.49 8.20 -11.51
C LYS A 105 6.59 8.23 -10.44
N THR A 106 6.38 8.94 -9.33
CA THR A 106 7.33 9.06 -8.22
C THR A 106 7.18 7.96 -7.18
N LEU A 107 6.10 7.17 -7.28
CA LEU A 107 5.90 6.03 -6.39
C LEU A 107 6.83 4.88 -6.76
N HIS A 108 7.37 4.29 -5.71
CA HIS A 108 8.08 3.03 -5.77
C HIS A 108 7.18 1.95 -5.18
N THR A 109 6.91 0.92 -5.98
CA THR A 109 6.10 -0.24 -5.59
C THR A 109 6.91 -1.51 -5.80
N ASP A 110 7.10 -2.29 -4.74
CA ASP A 110 7.72 -3.61 -4.80
C ASP A 110 6.66 -4.71 -4.90
N ILE A 111 6.94 -5.72 -5.74
CA ILE A 111 6.08 -6.89 -5.88
C ILE A 111 6.50 -7.93 -4.84
N VAL A 112 5.73 -8.06 -3.76
CA VAL A 112 6.07 -8.89 -2.59
C VAL A 112 4.86 -9.66 -2.06
N ASN A 113 5.11 -10.85 -1.52
CA ASN A 113 4.11 -11.56 -0.72
C ASN A 113 4.13 -11.04 0.72
N ALA A 114 2.99 -10.52 1.20
CA ALA A 114 2.83 -10.05 2.57
C ALA A 114 3.05 -11.14 3.64
N GLU A 115 2.89 -12.42 3.30
CA GLU A 115 3.21 -13.54 4.20
C GLU A 115 4.73 -13.72 4.42
N ASN A 116 5.56 -13.18 3.52
CA ASN A 116 7.01 -13.31 3.57
C ASN A 116 7.68 -12.06 3.00
N LEU A 117 7.67 -10.98 3.78
CA LEU A 117 8.27 -9.70 3.39
C LEU A 117 9.81 -9.83 3.35
N PRO A 118 10.48 -9.34 2.30
CA PRO A 118 11.93 -9.46 2.12
C PRO A 118 12.73 -8.37 2.86
N TYR A 119 12.12 -7.69 3.84
CA TYR A 119 12.73 -6.56 4.53
C TYR A 119 13.32 -6.98 5.89
N ASN A 120 14.40 -6.32 6.29
CA ASN A 120 15.01 -6.56 7.59
C ASN A 120 14.13 -6.02 8.73
N ASN A 121 14.30 -6.58 9.92
CA ASN A 121 13.66 -6.05 11.13
C ASN A 121 14.02 -4.57 11.35
N ASN A 122 13.06 -3.79 11.86
CA ASN A 122 13.22 -2.36 12.17
C ASN A 122 13.68 -1.50 10.97
N SER A 123 13.33 -1.89 9.73
CA SER A 123 13.68 -1.11 8.52
C SER A 123 12.71 0.03 8.22
N PHE A 124 11.55 0.07 8.87
CA PHE A 124 10.52 1.09 8.65
C PHE A 124 10.05 1.67 9.98
N ASP A 125 9.83 2.98 10.01
CA ASP A 125 9.29 3.70 11.17
C ASP A 125 7.76 3.55 11.26
N ILE A 126 7.09 3.50 10.09
CA ILE A 126 5.65 3.32 9.97
C ILE A 126 5.37 2.16 9.03
N VAL A 127 4.54 1.22 9.47
CA VAL A 127 3.98 0.15 8.62
C VAL A 127 2.47 0.31 8.61
N ILE A 128 1.89 0.39 7.41
CA ILE A 128 0.44 0.50 7.20
C ILE A 128 -0.05 -0.74 6.50
N VAL A 129 -1.14 -1.29 7.04
CA VAL A 129 -1.95 -2.29 6.36
C VAL A 129 -3.40 -1.83 6.47
N GLN A 130 -4.02 -1.55 5.33
CA GLN A 130 -5.42 -1.15 5.27
C GLN A 130 -6.18 -2.13 4.39
N ASP A 131 -7.16 -2.81 4.99
CA ASP A 131 -8.05 -3.74 4.30
C ASP A 131 -7.32 -4.85 3.48
N GLY A 132 -6.05 -5.17 3.79
CA GLY A 132 -5.25 -6.14 3.03
C GLY A 132 -5.11 -7.52 3.66
N LEU A 133 -5.21 -7.64 4.99
CA LEU A 133 -4.93 -8.91 5.69
C LEU A 133 -6.03 -9.96 5.54
N HIS A 134 -7.25 -9.54 5.15
CA HIS A 134 -8.39 -10.44 5.02
C HIS A 134 -8.26 -11.42 3.84
N HIS A 135 -7.27 -11.20 2.96
CA HIS A 135 -6.95 -12.07 1.85
C HIS A 135 -5.92 -13.16 2.20
N LEU A 136 -5.29 -13.06 3.38
CA LEU A 136 -4.32 -14.04 3.83
C LEU A 136 -5.01 -15.34 4.26
N PRO A 137 -4.32 -16.50 4.14
CA PRO A 137 -4.85 -17.76 4.64
C PRO A 137 -5.25 -17.67 6.11
N ARG A 138 -6.36 -18.32 6.49
CA ARG A 138 -6.75 -18.45 7.90
C ARG A 138 -5.75 -19.35 8.61
N ARG A 139 -5.37 -18.96 9.83
CA ARG A 139 -4.58 -19.78 10.75
C ARG A 139 -5.47 -20.68 11.59
#